data_AF-A0A0B7NG21-F1
#
_entry.id   AF-A0A0B7NG21-F1
#
_cell.length_a   1.000
_cell.length_b   1.000
_cell.length_c   1.000
_cell.angle_alpha   90.00
_cell.angle_beta   90.00
_cell.angle_gamma   90.00
#
_symmetry.space_group_name_H-M   'P 1'
#
loop_
_entity.id
_entity.type
_entity.pdbx_description
1 polymer ?
#
loop_
_entity_poly.entity_id
_entity_poly.type
_entity_poly.pdbx_seq_one_letter_code
_entity_poly.pdbx_strand_id
1 'polypeptide(L)'
;MSESVNVNVDSIIDRLLEVRGNRPGKQVQLEEHEIKYLCLTAREIFMNQPILLDLEAPIKICGDIHGQYYDLLRLFEYGGFPPEANYLFMGDYVDRGKQSLETICLLLAYKIKYPENFFILRGNHECASINRIYGFYDECKRRYNIKLWKTFTDCFNCLPIAALVDEKIFCMHGGLSPDLQSFEQIRRVMRPTDVPDTGLLCDLLWSDPDKDIDGWSENDRGVSFTFGPNIVSRFLQKHDIDLICRAHQVVEDGYEFFSKRQLVTIFSAPNYCGEFDNAGAMMSVDESLMCSFQILKPAEKRAKYGGYAGSKNTQRGKKKSGSSPTQSPSNSIAAAPDDALHTIHFDNEEEGETEDYVAPVSGIGEEQDDSDMVEHEQSEREDDSEDPKIDDAERENTSISIYQETHPDREQRDVGGREIGEHEAVWSVSSFRPHWGPDKLRDNNALTYWQSDCPNPQLNHTIDLSFHQATLVRQVSVFIDFFQDESYTPKTIMVRGGTTYRDLQVGILIYSYLACVLIQVKELDRVECDEFVGWVNLDITSKNDGNPFRVFRLQIAILNTHLNGRDTHIRQVKVYSVIPSYLGEAPKEKEQEQVIAKKYLINKGLR
;
A
#
# COMPACT_ATOMS: atom_id res chain seq x y z
N MET A 1 -11.36 -42.40 1.25
CA MET A 1 -10.55 -41.96 2.40
C MET A 1 -9.33 -41.30 1.82
N SER A 2 -9.07 -40.03 2.13
CA SER A 2 -7.82 -39.38 1.72
C SER A 2 -6.70 -39.89 2.62
N GLU A 3 -5.54 -40.18 2.04
CA GLU A 3 -4.35 -40.48 2.82
C GLU A 3 -3.97 -39.23 3.65
N SER A 4 -3.81 -39.41 4.96
CA SER A 4 -3.34 -38.37 5.86
C SER A 4 -1.84 -38.17 5.63
N VAL A 5 -1.50 -37.26 4.71
CA VAL A 5 -0.11 -36.85 4.45
C VAL A 5 0.52 -36.37 5.75
N ASN A 6 1.53 -37.10 6.24
CA ASN A 6 2.14 -36.86 7.54
C ASN A 6 3.17 -35.73 7.43
N VAL A 7 2.69 -34.49 7.60
CA VAL A 7 3.51 -33.28 7.49
C VAL A 7 4.46 -33.16 8.68
N ASN A 8 5.77 -33.17 8.42
CA ASN A 8 6.79 -33.03 9.45
C ASN A 8 7.19 -31.54 9.64
N VAL A 9 6.75 -30.95 10.75
CA VAL A 9 7.05 -29.54 11.12
C VAL A 9 8.54 -29.28 11.24
N ASP A 10 9.34 -30.24 11.70
CA ASP A 10 10.80 -30.05 11.84
C ASP A 10 11.47 -29.90 10.48
N SER A 11 11.05 -30.70 9.50
CA SER A 11 11.51 -30.57 8.09
C SER A 11 11.07 -29.26 7.43
N ILE A 12 9.99 -28.64 7.90
CA ILE A 12 9.56 -27.30 7.45
C ILE A 12 10.48 -26.23 8.08
N ILE A 13 10.73 -26.32 9.40
CA ILE A 13 11.62 -25.39 10.12
C ILE A 13 13.04 -25.47 9.55
N ASP A 14 13.59 -26.67 9.33
CA ASP A 14 14.93 -26.86 8.77
C ASP A 14 15.10 -26.16 7.41
N ARG A 15 14.19 -26.42 6.45
CA ARG A 15 14.20 -25.77 5.12
C ARG A 15 14.03 -24.25 5.19
N LEU A 16 13.27 -23.75 6.16
CA LEU A 16 13.13 -22.32 6.41
C LEU A 16 14.45 -21.73 6.93
N LEU A 17 15.11 -22.38 7.90
CA LEU A 17 16.37 -21.91 8.48
C LEU A 17 17.59 -22.11 7.56
N GLU A 18 17.58 -23.07 6.64
CA GLU A 18 18.66 -23.34 5.67
C GLU A 18 19.08 -22.09 4.87
N VAL A 19 18.19 -21.11 4.66
CA VAL A 19 18.52 -19.92 3.87
C VAL A 19 19.31 -18.86 4.64
N ARG A 20 19.50 -18.97 5.95
CA ARG A 20 20.27 -18.01 6.79
C ARG A 20 21.64 -17.62 6.21
N GLY A 21 22.41 -18.61 5.74
CA GLY A 21 23.73 -18.40 5.14
C GLY A 21 23.72 -17.97 3.66
N ASN A 22 22.55 -17.72 3.07
CA ASN A 22 22.40 -17.38 1.65
C ASN A 22 22.23 -15.85 1.47
N ARG A 23 22.21 -15.39 0.22
CA ARG A 23 21.93 -13.99 -0.09
C ARG A 23 20.47 -13.64 0.30
N PRO A 24 20.22 -12.54 1.03
CA PRO A 24 18.88 -12.04 1.31
C PRO A 24 18.01 -11.93 0.06
N GLY A 25 16.77 -12.40 0.16
CA GLY A 25 15.84 -12.55 -0.97
C GLY A 25 15.77 -13.96 -1.58
N LYS A 26 16.63 -14.92 -1.18
CA LYS A 26 16.42 -16.33 -1.58
C LYS A 26 15.15 -16.85 -0.90
N GLN A 27 14.22 -17.33 -1.73
CA GLN A 27 12.95 -17.92 -1.33
C GLN A 27 13.11 -19.36 -0.83
N VAL A 28 12.19 -19.76 0.06
CA VAL A 28 12.00 -21.14 0.50
C VAL A 28 10.74 -21.69 -0.17
N GLN A 29 10.84 -22.86 -0.78
CA GLN A 29 9.70 -23.53 -1.41
C GLN A 29 9.19 -24.60 -0.45
N LEU A 30 8.04 -24.31 0.16
CA LEU A 30 7.19 -25.27 0.86
C LEU A 30 6.08 -25.68 -0.10
N GLU A 31 5.52 -26.88 0.06
CA GLU A 31 4.36 -27.26 -0.75
C GLU A 31 3.08 -26.60 -0.21
N GLU A 32 2.10 -26.34 -1.10
CA GLU A 32 0.81 -25.75 -0.72
C GLU A 32 0.07 -26.59 0.34
N HIS A 33 0.33 -27.92 0.38
CA HIS A 33 -0.24 -28.82 1.38
C HIS A 33 0.40 -28.61 2.77
N GLU A 34 1.70 -28.32 2.82
CA GLU A 34 2.44 -28.03 4.05
C GLU A 34 2.01 -26.71 4.66
N ILE A 35 1.88 -25.66 3.83
CA ILE A 35 1.44 -24.34 4.29
C ILE A 35 -0.01 -24.40 4.82
N LYS A 36 -0.90 -25.17 4.16
CA LYS A 36 -2.26 -25.41 4.69
C LYS A 36 -2.24 -26.13 6.03
N TYR A 37 -1.36 -27.12 6.21
CA TYR A 37 -1.20 -27.80 7.48
C TYR A 37 -0.76 -26.81 8.58
N LEU A 38 0.24 -25.95 8.32
CA LEU A 38 0.65 -24.90 9.25
C LEU A 38 -0.53 -24.00 9.65
N CYS A 39 -1.29 -23.49 8.67
CA CYS A 39 -2.44 -22.63 8.93
C CYS A 39 -3.53 -23.33 9.75
N LEU A 40 -3.86 -24.58 9.45
CA LEU A 40 -4.93 -25.33 10.12
C LEU A 40 -4.53 -25.73 11.55
N THR A 41 -3.35 -26.29 11.76
CA THR A 41 -2.89 -26.73 13.08
C THR A 41 -2.58 -25.54 14.00
N ALA A 42 -1.98 -24.46 13.51
CA ALA A 42 -1.80 -23.25 14.32
C ALA A 42 -3.14 -22.61 14.68
N ARG A 43 -4.11 -22.60 13.76
CA ARG A 43 -5.48 -22.11 14.02
C ARG A 43 -6.17 -22.89 15.15
N GLU A 44 -6.00 -24.21 15.20
CA GLU A 44 -6.51 -25.04 16.31
C GLU A 44 -5.85 -24.67 17.65
N ILE A 45 -4.53 -24.45 17.67
CA ILE A 45 -3.81 -23.99 18.86
C ILE A 45 -4.32 -22.62 19.33
N PHE A 46 -4.46 -21.63 18.43
CA PHE A 46 -4.96 -20.31 18.81
C PHE A 46 -6.41 -20.35 19.33
N MET A 47 -7.26 -21.22 18.78
CA MET A 47 -8.65 -21.39 19.24
C MET A 47 -8.74 -22.06 20.63
N ASN A 48 -7.76 -22.89 21.00
CA ASN A 48 -7.68 -23.54 22.30
C ASN A 48 -7.03 -22.66 23.38
N GLN A 49 -6.11 -21.76 23.00
CA GLN A 49 -5.52 -20.77 23.90
C GLN A 49 -6.44 -19.52 24.06
N PRO A 50 -6.36 -18.78 25.18
CA PRO A 50 -7.11 -17.53 25.38
C PRO A 50 -6.88 -16.46 24.29
N ILE A 51 -7.84 -15.54 24.11
CA ILE A 51 -7.68 -14.41 23.17
C ILE A 51 -6.92 -13.22 23.79
N LEU A 52 -7.04 -13.06 25.11
CA LEU A 52 -6.11 -12.30 25.94
C LEU A 52 -5.21 -13.35 26.60
N LEU A 53 -3.95 -13.44 26.17
CA LEU A 53 -2.99 -14.38 26.74
C LEU A 53 -2.55 -13.90 28.12
N ASP A 54 -2.47 -14.81 29.09
CA ASP A 54 -1.84 -14.56 30.38
C ASP A 54 -0.50 -15.34 30.38
N LEU A 55 0.63 -14.64 30.53
CA LEU A 55 2.00 -15.11 30.24
C LEU A 55 2.97 -14.80 31.39
N GLU A 56 4.09 -15.52 31.45
CA GLU A 56 5.14 -15.38 32.47
C GLU A 56 6.50 -15.03 31.82
N ALA A 57 7.33 -14.24 32.51
CA ALA A 57 8.73 -14.00 32.17
C ALA A 57 9.63 -15.22 32.56
N PRO A 58 10.83 -15.39 31.95
CA PRO A 58 11.49 -14.52 30.99
C PRO A 58 10.92 -14.64 29.58
N ILE A 59 10.79 -13.51 28.87
CA ILE A 59 10.20 -13.46 27.52
C ILE A 59 10.82 -12.34 26.66
N LYS A 60 10.92 -12.58 25.35
CA LYS A 60 11.36 -11.60 24.34
C LYS A 60 10.18 -11.10 23.53
N ILE A 61 9.92 -9.80 23.62
CA ILE A 61 8.79 -9.13 22.97
C ILE A 61 9.27 -8.40 21.72
N CYS A 62 8.61 -8.67 20.59
CA CYS A 62 8.95 -8.16 19.26
C CYS A 62 7.74 -7.46 18.63
N GLY A 63 7.99 -6.40 17.88
CA GLY A 63 7.00 -5.70 17.07
C GLY A 63 6.93 -6.22 15.63
N ASP A 64 6.60 -5.30 14.73
CA ASP A 64 6.34 -5.48 13.31
C ASP A 64 7.51 -6.13 12.56
N ILE A 65 7.22 -7.05 11.63
CA ILE A 65 8.21 -7.77 10.82
C ILE A 65 7.98 -7.58 9.31
N HIS A 66 6.73 -7.39 8.87
CA HIS A 66 6.34 -7.03 7.51
C HIS A 66 7.12 -7.75 6.40
N GLY A 67 7.15 -9.08 6.42
CA GLY A 67 7.83 -9.88 5.39
C GLY A 67 9.34 -9.66 5.24
N GLN A 68 10.03 -8.98 6.17
CA GLN A 68 11.50 -8.84 6.21
C GLN A 68 12.15 -10.11 6.77
N TYR A 69 11.96 -11.22 6.07
CA TYR A 69 12.31 -12.56 6.55
C TYR A 69 13.77 -12.73 7.01
N TYR A 70 14.72 -12.12 6.31
CA TYR A 70 16.13 -12.19 6.70
C TYR A 70 16.45 -11.39 7.97
N ASP A 71 15.67 -10.36 8.28
CA ASP A 71 15.82 -9.62 9.54
C ASP A 71 15.14 -10.35 10.70
N LEU A 72 14.03 -11.08 10.46
CA LEU A 72 13.50 -12.06 11.43
C LEU A 72 14.52 -13.16 11.76
N LEU A 73 15.25 -13.66 10.76
CA LEU A 73 16.33 -14.63 10.97
C LEU A 73 17.49 -14.02 11.79
N ARG A 74 17.90 -12.78 11.50
CA ARG A 74 18.90 -12.03 12.30
C ARG A 74 18.42 -11.76 13.73
N LEU A 75 17.13 -11.50 13.91
CA LEU A 75 16.49 -11.27 15.20
C LEU A 75 16.59 -12.53 16.07
N PHE A 76 16.28 -13.72 15.53
CA PHE A 76 16.49 -14.99 16.25
C PHE A 76 17.99 -15.31 16.46
N GLU A 77 18.88 -14.94 15.54
CA GLU A 77 20.34 -15.05 15.75
C GLU A 77 20.87 -14.20 16.91
N TYR A 78 20.16 -13.12 17.27
CA TYR A 78 20.56 -12.19 18.33
C TYR A 78 19.81 -12.43 19.65
N GLY A 79 18.59 -12.97 19.60
CA GLY A 79 17.79 -13.34 20.77
C GLY A 79 17.88 -14.81 21.20
N GLY A 80 18.45 -15.69 20.38
CA GLY A 80 18.36 -17.15 20.54
C GLY A 80 17.17 -17.73 19.78
N PHE A 81 17.32 -18.91 19.21
CA PHE A 81 16.26 -19.56 18.42
C PHE A 81 15.29 -20.32 19.33
N PRO A 82 13.97 -20.33 19.08
CA PRO A 82 13.03 -21.13 19.88
C PRO A 82 13.47 -22.61 19.92
N PRO A 83 13.61 -23.24 21.12
CA PRO A 83 13.08 -22.80 22.43
C PRO A 83 14.14 -22.23 23.39
N GLU A 84 15.29 -21.75 22.90
CA GLU A 84 16.36 -21.14 23.73
C GLU A 84 15.89 -19.87 24.46
N ALA A 85 14.84 -19.21 23.96
CA ALA A 85 14.13 -18.13 24.61
C ALA A 85 12.62 -18.21 24.29
N ASN A 86 11.78 -17.77 25.23
CA ASN A 86 10.35 -17.56 24.99
C ASN A 86 10.14 -16.28 24.16
N TYR A 87 9.14 -16.27 23.29
CA TYR A 87 8.84 -15.12 22.41
C TYR A 87 7.37 -14.72 22.42
N LEU A 88 7.13 -13.41 22.40
CA LEU A 88 5.85 -12.78 22.08
C LEU A 88 6.04 -11.81 20.90
N PHE A 89 5.46 -12.09 19.75
CA PHE A 89 5.36 -11.10 18.67
C PHE A 89 4.02 -10.38 18.73
N MET A 90 4.02 -9.08 18.48
CA MET A 90 2.85 -8.22 18.70
C MET A 90 1.97 -8.02 17.44
N GLY A 91 2.42 -8.39 16.24
CA GLY A 91 1.62 -8.34 15.02
C GLY A 91 2.44 -8.04 13.76
N ASP A 92 1.74 -7.85 12.65
CA ASP A 92 2.24 -7.33 11.37
C ASP A 92 3.42 -8.14 10.81
N TYR A 93 3.10 -9.38 10.45
CA TYR A 93 4.04 -10.37 9.92
C TYR A 93 4.15 -10.30 8.39
N VAL A 94 3.12 -9.79 7.74
CA VAL A 94 2.92 -9.81 6.29
C VAL A 94 2.86 -8.40 5.70
N ASP A 95 2.71 -8.34 4.36
CA ASP A 95 2.72 -7.12 3.54
C ASP A 95 4.06 -6.36 3.54
N ARG A 96 4.15 -5.36 2.66
CA ARG A 96 5.25 -4.36 2.52
C ARG A 96 6.60 -4.95 2.10
N GLY A 97 7.13 -5.90 2.86
CA GLY A 97 8.35 -6.65 2.53
C GLY A 97 8.14 -7.74 1.48
N LYS A 98 9.21 -8.50 1.23
CA LYS A 98 9.37 -9.30 0.00
C LYS A 98 9.18 -10.81 0.19
N GLN A 99 9.06 -11.26 1.43
CA GLN A 99 9.00 -12.66 1.84
C GLN A 99 8.04 -12.83 3.03
N SER A 100 6.80 -12.35 2.85
CA SER A 100 5.74 -12.49 3.86
C SER A 100 5.42 -13.97 4.10
N LEU A 101 5.43 -14.78 3.04
CA LEU A 101 5.14 -16.21 3.11
C LEU A 101 6.15 -16.97 3.98
N GLU A 102 7.46 -16.80 3.79
CA GLU A 102 8.47 -17.44 4.65
C GLU A 102 8.39 -16.94 6.09
N THR A 103 8.12 -15.63 6.28
CA THR A 103 7.98 -14.99 7.59
C THR A 103 6.85 -15.64 8.38
N ILE A 104 5.62 -15.65 7.85
CA ILE A 104 4.49 -16.24 8.56
C ILE A 104 4.60 -17.77 8.69
N CYS A 105 5.15 -18.47 7.69
CA CYS A 105 5.34 -19.93 7.81
C CYS A 105 6.30 -20.30 8.94
N LEU A 106 7.38 -19.54 9.16
CA LEU A 106 8.30 -19.79 10.27
C LEU A 106 7.64 -19.51 11.63
N LEU A 107 6.89 -18.41 11.76
CA LEU A 107 6.17 -18.06 13.00
C LEU A 107 5.09 -19.10 13.34
N LEU A 108 4.32 -19.55 12.34
CA LEU A 108 3.32 -20.61 12.52
C LEU A 108 3.97 -21.97 12.85
N ALA A 109 5.09 -22.32 12.21
CA ALA A 109 5.80 -23.56 12.48
C ALA A 109 6.38 -23.57 13.91
N TYR A 110 6.96 -22.46 14.38
CA TYR A 110 7.38 -22.33 15.79
C TYR A 110 6.19 -22.36 16.75
N LYS A 111 5.05 -21.77 16.41
CA LYS A 111 3.84 -21.86 17.25
C LYS A 111 3.34 -23.31 17.40
N ILE A 112 3.41 -24.11 16.34
CA ILE A 112 3.03 -25.53 16.39
C ILE A 112 4.06 -26.36 17.17
N LYS A 113 5.35 -26.04 17.02
CA LYS A 113 6.44 -26.78 17.67
C LYS A 113 6.57 -26.47 19.17
N TYR A 114 6.31 -25.22 19.56
CA TYR A 114 6.50 -24.69 20.92
C TYR A 114 5.29 -23.87 21.41
N PRO A 115 4.08 -24.46 21.51
CA PRO A 115 2.83 -23.72 21.72
C PRO A 115 2.78 -22.93 23.02
N GLU A 116 3.51 -23.34 24.06
CA GLU A 116 3.55 -22.70 25.38
C GLU A 116 4.83 -21.87 25.63
N ASN A 117 5.68 -21.69 24.60
CA ASN A 117 6.90 -20.86 24.67
C ASN A 117 6.95 -19.81 23.55
N PHE A 118 6.15 -19.98 22.50
CA PHE A 118 6.10 -19.11 21.34
C PHE A 118 4.68 -18.55 21.16
N PHE A 119 4.55 -17.23 21.18
CA PHE A 119 3.27 -16.53 21.14
C PHE A 119 3.29 -15.46 20.06
N ILE A 120 2.20 -15.38 19.30
CA ILE A 120 2.02 -14.37 18.26
C ILE A 120 0.62 -13.77 18.40
N LEU A 121 0.55 -12.45 18.54
CA LEU A 121 -0.69 -11.69 18.55
C LEU A 121 -1.13 -11.36 17.12
N ARG A 122 -2.29 -10.73 17.00
CA ARG A 122 -2.79 -10.16 15.75
C ARG A 122 -2.32 -8.71 15.60
N GLY A 123 -1.76 -8.34 14.45
CA GLY A 123 -1.63 -6.96 14.01
C GLY A 123 -2.76 -6.52 13.07
N ASN A 124 -2.75 -5.28 12.60
CA ASN A 124 -3.77 -4.81 11.66
C ASN A 124 -3.55 -5.35 10.24
N HIS A 125 -2.34 -5.78 9.89
CA HIS A 125 -2.07 -6.48 8.63
C HIS A 125 -2.51 -7.96 8.65
N GLU A 126 -2.82 -8.54 9.81
CA GLU A 126 -3.51 -9.83 9.91
C GLU A 126 -5.04 -9.71 9.74
N CYS A 127 -5.53 -8.84 8.84
CA CYS A 127 -6.93 -8.80 8.38
C CYS A 127 -7.05 -8.71 6.85
N ALA A 128 -8.14 -9.28 6.31
CA ALA A 128 -8.29 -9.47 4.86
C ALA A 128 -8.37 -8.16 4.08
N SER A 129 -8.99 -7.12 4.64
CA SER A 129 -9.18 -5.81 4.02
C SER A 129 -7.86 -5.02 3.82
N ILE A 130 -6.84 -5.32 4.62
CA ILE A 130 -5.50 -4.69 4.58
C ILE A 130 -4.54 -5.51 3.71
N ASN A 131 -4.38 -6.80 4.02
CA ASN A 131 -3.41 -7.65 3.31
C ASN A 131 -3.87 -8.10 1.90
N ARG A 132 -5.10 -7.71 1.52
CA ARG A 132 -5.54 -7.69 0.12
C ARG A 132 -4.80 -6.65 -0.72
N ILE A 133 -4.35 -5.52 -0.16
CA ILE A 133 -3.83 -4.38 -0.92
C ILE A 133 -2.35 -4.05 -0.67
N TYR A 134 -1.76 -4.44 0.47
CA TYR A 134 -0.36 -4.09 0.79
C TYR A 134 0.68 -5.19 0.48
N GLY A 135 0.27 -6.28 -0.19
CA GLY A 135 1.17 -7.18 -0.92
C GLY A 135 0.96 -8.69 -0.69
N PHE A 136 0.46 -9.13 0.46
CA PHE A 136 0.41 -10.54 0.83
C PHE A 136 -0.53 -11.37 -0.05
N TYR A 137 -1.71 -10.84 -0.38
CA TYR A 137 -2.61 -11.45 -1.36
C TYR A 137 -1.92 -11.70 -2.70
N ASP A 138 -1.19 -10.71 -3.24
CA ASP A 138 -0.52 -10.85 -4.52
C ASP A 138 0.75 -11.71 -4.42
N GLU A 139 1.43 -11.76 -3.27
CA GLU A 139 2.48 -12.76 -3.02
C GLU A 139 1.91 -14.19 -3.05
N CYS A 140 0.78 -14.43 -2.36
CA CYS A 140 0.08 -15.71 -2.34
C CYS A 140 -0.44 -16.10 -3.73
N LYS A 141 -1.09 -15.17 -4.45
CA LYS A 141 -1.60 -15.37 -5.81
C LYS A 141 -0.49 -15.65 -6.82
N ARG A 142 0.67 -15.01 -6.67
CA ARG A 142 1.84 -15.18 -7.56
C ARG A 142 2.65 -16.45 -7.30
N ARG A 143 2.77 -16.88 -6.03
CA ARG A 143 3.58 -18.05 -5.65
C ARG A 143 2.77 -19.35 -5.55
N TYR A 144 1.48 -19.25 -5.21
CA TYR A 144 0.59 -20.38 -5.00
C TYR A 144 -0.77 -20.10 -5.66
N ASN A 145 -1.79 -19.68 -4.89
CA ASN A 145 -3.10 -19.28 -5.41
C ASN A 145 -3.91 -18.50 -4.35
N ILE A 146 -5.07 -17.96 -4.78
CA ILE A 146 -5.99 -17.17 -3.94
C ILE A 146 -6.65 -18.00 -2.83
N LYS A 147 -6.79 -19.33 -3.00
CA LYS A 147 -7.37 -20.21 -1.96
C LYS A 147 -6.42 -20.32 -0.76
N LEU A 148 -5.10 -20.32 -0.97
CA LEU A 148 -4.12 -20.30 0.11
C LEU A 148 -4.20 -19.01 0.95
N TRP A 149 -4.35 -17.85 0.30
CA TRP A 149 -4.57 -16.57 0.99
C TRP A 149 -5.84 -16.59 1.88
N LYS A 150 -6.92 -17.22 1.40
CA LYS A 150 -8.12 -17.44 2.23
C LYS A 150 -7.83 -18.34 3.43
N THR A 151 -7.04 -19.41 3.26
CA THR A 151 -6.61 -20.27 4.38
C THR A 151 -5.74 -19.53 5.41
N PHE A 152 -4.91 -18.57 4.99
CA PHE A 152 -4.24 -17.65 5.91
C PHE A 152 -5.22 -16.72 6.64
N THR A 153 -6.19 -16.15 5.92
CA THR A 153 -7.26 -15.33 6.52
C THR A 153 -8.05 -16.10 7.60
N ASP A 154 -8.41 -17.36 7.33
CA ASP A 154 -9.09 -18.24 8.28
C ASP A 154 -8.25 -18.56 9.55
N CYS A 155 -6.92 -18.47 9.43
CA CYS A 155 -5.97 -18.62 10.54
C CYS A 155 -5.81 -17.30 11.32
N PHE A 156 -5.61 -16.18 10.61
CA PHE A 156 -5.47 -14.83 11.18
C PHE A 156 -6.71 -14.39 11.97
N ASN A 157 -7.90 -14.75 11.49
CA ASN A 157 -9.16 -14.52 12.19
C ASN A 157 -9.27 -15.24 13.54
N CYS A 158 -8.37 -16.18 13.85
CA CYS A 158 -8.28 -16.87 15.13
C CYS A 158 -7.12 -16.41 16.04
N LEU A 159 -6.28 -15.45 15.62
CA LEU A 159 -5.16 -14.98 16.46
C LEU A 159 -5.64 -14.34 17.79
N PRO A 160 -4.88 -14.47 18.90
CA PRO A 160 -5.09 -13.67 20.10
C PRO A 160 -4.75 -12.20 19.83
N ILE A 161 -5.35 -11.28 20.59
CA ILE A 161 -5.34 -9.83 20.27
C ILE A 161 -4.59 -8.97 21.30
N ALA A 162 -4.30 -9.56 22.47
CA ALA A 162 -3.49 -8.93 23.51
C ALA A 162 -2.85 -9.99 24.42
N ALA A 163 -1.88 -9.58 25.23
CA ALA A 163 -1.31 -10.39 26.31
C ALA A 163 -1.11 -9.57 27.59
N LEU A 164 -1.05 -10.25 28.74
CA LEU A 164 -0.55 -9.75 30.01
C LEU A 164 0.66 -10.60 30.42
N VAL A 165 1.83 -9.98 30.61
CA VAL A 165 3.03 -10.64 31.14
C VAL A 165 3.11 -10.33 32.64
N ASP A 166 3.11 -11.38 33.47
CA ASP A 166 3.15 -11.37 34.94
C ASP A 166 2.17 -10.40 35.60
N GLU A 167 0.97 -10.26 34.99
CA GLU A 167 -0.05 -9.27 35.35
C GLU A 167 0.42 -7.79 35.33
N LYS A 168 1.63 -7.47 34.86
CA LYS A 168 2.26 -6.14 34.97
C LYS A 168 2.66 -5.46 33.66
N ILE A 169 2.79 -6.20 32.56
CA ILE A 169 3.00 -5.62 31.22
C ILE A 169 1.81 -5.99 30.32
N PHE A 170 1.07 -4.99 29.83
CA PHE A 170 -0.04 -5.19 28.89
C PHE A 170 0.43 -4.98 27.45
N CYS A 171 0.28 -5.99 26.60
CA CYS A 171 0.82 -6.05 25.24
C CYS A 171 -0.29 -6.14 24.19
N MET A 172 -0.22 -5.32 23.13
CA MET A 172 -1.08 -5.41 21.94
C MET A 172 -0.41 -4.74 20.73
N HIS A 173 -0.94 -4.91 19.52
CA HIS A 173 -0.36 -4.26 18.33
C HIS A 173 -0.59 -2.74 18.33
N GLY A 174 -1.88 -2.36 18.36
CA GLY A 174 -2.37 -0.99 18.34
C GLY A 174 -2.16 -0.30 19.68
N GLY A 175 -3.25 0.11 20.32
CA GLY A 175 -3.17 0.90 21.54
C GLY A 175 -4.41 0.75 22.42
N LEU A 176 -4.67 1.75 23.27
CA LEU A 176 -5.82 1.72 24.15
C LEU A 176 -7.12 2.03 23.40
N SER A 177 -8.24 1.48 23.87
CA SER A 177 -9.59 1.83 23.39
C SER A 177 -10.35 2.68 24.42
N PRO A 178 -11.18 3.66 24.01
CA PRO A 178 -12.15 4.29 24.91
C PRO A 178 -13.17 3.27 25.46
N ASP A 179 -13.47 2.20 24.71
CA ASP A 179 -14.35 1.12 25.13
C ASP A 179 -13.70 0.19 26.16
N LEU A 180 -12.36 0.17 26.30
CA LEU A 180 -11.66 -0.78 27.17
C LEU A 180 -11.78 -0.40 28.66
N GLN A 181 -12.87 -0.84 29.27
CA GLN A 181 -13.15 -0.61 30.68
C GLN A 181 -12.77 -1.81 31.58
N SER A 182 -12.62 -3.02 31.03
CA SER A 182 -12.09 -4.20 31.71
C SER A 182 -11.49 -5.19 30.71
N PHE A 183 -10.42 -5.88 31.09
CA PHE A 183 -9.85 -7.02 30.32
C PHE A 183 -10.87 -8.13 30.02
N GLU A 184 -11.93 -8.25 30.81
CA GLU A 184 -13.06 -9.14 30.56
C GLU A 184 -13.78 -8.85 29.23
N GLN A 185 -13.72 -7.61 28.72
CA GLN A 185 -14.25 -7.28 27.40
C GLN A 185 -13.39 -7.88 26.28
N ILE A 186 -12.06 -7.94 26.46
CA ILE A 186 -11.13 -8.60 25.53
C ILE A 186 -11.40 -10.11 25.56
N ARG A 187 -11.49 -10.71 26.75
CA ARG A 187 -11.77 -12.15 26.93
C ARG A 187 -13.10 -12.61 26.32
N ARG A 188 -14.06 -11.71 26.09
CA ARG A 188 -15.36 -11.97 25.45
C ARG A 188 -15.39 -11.81 23.93
N VAL A 189 -14.31 -11.35 23.30
CA VAL A 189 -14.24 -11.27 21.84
C VAL A 189 -14.20 -12.69 21.26
N MET A 190 -15.25 -13.05 20.53
CA MET A 190 -15.38 -14.39 19.93
C MET A 190 -14.47 -14.54 18.71
N ARG A 191 -13.98 -15.77 18.48
CA ARG A 191 -13.19 -16.15 17.31
C ARG A 191 -13.82 -17.36 16.59
N PRO A 192 -13.61 -17.53 15.27
CA PRO A 192 -12.96 -16.59 14.35
C PRO A 192 -13.75 -15.28 14.18
N THR A 193 -13.04 -14.17 14.04
CA THR A 193 -13.61 -12.86 13.68
C THR A 193 -12.70 -12.12 12.71
N ASP A 194 -13.26 -11.34 11.79
CA ASP A 194 -12.50 -10.28 11.11
C ASP A 194 -12.31 -9.08 12.06
N VAL A 195 -11.47 -8.11 11.66
CA VAL A 195 -11.31 -6.84 12.39
C VAL A 195 -12.42 -5.87 11.96
N PRO A 196 -13.19 -5.26 12.88
CA PRO A 196 -14.21 -4.28 12.55
C PRO A 196 -13.60 -2.92 12.20
N ASP A 197 -14.43 -2.03 11.65
CA ASP A 197 -14.07 -0.68 11.23
C ASP A 197 -13.84 0.26 12.44
N THR A 198 -14.48 -0.02 13.58
CA THR A 198 -14.47 0.80 14.80
C THR A 198 -14.62 -0.05 16.08
N GLY A 199 -14.36 0.57 17.24
CA GLY A 199 -14.56 -0.01 18.57
C GLY A 199 -13.44 -0.96 19.02
N LEU A 200 -13.57 -1.51 20.22
CA LEU A 200 -12.52 -2.24 20.96
C LEU A 200 -11.51 -3.08 20.13
N LEU A 201 -11.96 -3.98 19.25
CA LEU A 201 -11.06 -4.84 18.46
C LEU A 201 -10.35 -4.07 17.33
N CYS A 202 -10.95 -3.00 16.80
CA CYS A 202 -10.27 -2.09 15.91
C CYS A 202 -9.19 -1.32 16.68
N ASP A 203 -9.55 -0.73 17.81
CA ASP A 203 -8.68 0.18 18.58
C ASP A 203 -7.43 -0.52 19.13
N LEU A 204 -7.56 -1.75 19.62
CA LEU A 204 -6.45 -2.61 20.06
C LEU A 204 -5.45 -2.95 18.94
N LEU A 205 -5.80 -2.68 17.68
CA LEU A 205 -4.98 -2.92 16.49
C LEU A 205 -4.59 -1.64 15.73
N TRP A 206 -5.23 -0.49 16.00
CA TRP A 206 -5.08 0.73 15.17
C TRP A 206 -4.86 2.04 15.92
N SER A 207 -5.11 2.12 17.23
CA SER A 207 -4.90 3.37 17.97
C SER A 207 -3.43 3.63 18.27
N ASP A 208 -3.05 4.91 18.39
CA ASP A 208 -1.66 5.34 18.62
C ASP A 208 -1.52 6.29 19.82
N PRO A 209 -0.38 6.25 20.54
CA PRO A 209 -0.06 7.28 21.53
C PRO A 209 0.27 8.61 20.84
N ASP A 210 -0.22 9.72 21.39
CA ASP A 210 0.12 11.07 20.97
C ASP A 210 0.47 11.92 22.19
N LYS A 211 1.59 12.66 22.12
CA LYS A 211 2.17 13.44 23.22
C LYS A 211 1.56 14.85 23.34
N ASP A 212 0.99 15.36 22.26
CA ASP A 212 0.56 16.76 22.13
C ASP A 212 -0.95 16.95 22.40
N ILE A 213 -1.66 15.86 22.74
CA ILE A 213 -3.08 15.84 23.11
C ILE A 213 -3.35 15.45 24.57
N ASP A 214 -4.46 15.93 25.12
CA ASP A 214 -4.99 15.58 26.43
C ASP A 214 -6.31 14.79 26.25
N GLY A 215 -6.28 13.46 26.41
CA GLY A 215 -7.46 12.59 26.29
C GLY A 215 -7.43 11.73 25.03
N TRP A 216 -8.46 11.85 24.19
CA TRP A 216 -8.62 11.12 22.93
C TRP A 216 -8.80 12.12 21.77
N SER A 217 -8.27 11.80 20.60
CA SER A 217 -8.46 12.55 19.35
C SER A 217 -8.66 11.61 18.17
N GLU A 218 -9.09 12.13 17.02
CA GLU A 218 -9.10 11.41 15.75
C GLU A 218 -7.66 11.05 15.32
N ASN A 219 -7.47 9.85 14.75
CA ASN A 219 -6.16 9.40 14.26
C ASN A 219 -5.93 9.80 12.80
N ASP A 220 -4.74 10.33 12.48
CA ASP A 220 -4.25 10.59 11.11
C ASP A 220 -4.08 9.31 10.24
N ARG A 221 -4.45 8.13 10.76
CA ARG A 221 -4.69 6.87 10.03
C ARG A 221 -6.14 6.67 9.54
N GLY A 222 -7.08 7.58 9.86
CA GLY A 222 -8.49 7.49 9.41
C GLY A 222 -9.21 6.24 9.95
N VAL A 223 -8.77 5.76 11.10
CA VAL A 223 -9.33 4.61 11.82
C VAL A 223 -8.92 4.72 13.28
N SER A 224 -9.84 4.40 14.19
CA SER A 224 -9.62 4.51 15.63
C SER A 224 -9.17 5.93 16.05
N PHE A 225 -8.41 6.02 17.14
CA PHE A 225 -8.12 7.24 17.88
C PHE A 225 -6.63 7.37 18.21
N THR A 226 -6.18 8.59 18.46
CA THR A 226 -4.95 8.84 19.21
C THR A 226 -5.28 9.05 20.70
N PHE A 227 -4.34 8.72 21.60
CA PHE A 227 -4.53 8.87 23.05
C PHE A 227 -3.35 9.53 23.78
N GLY A 228 -3.70 10.44 24.68
CA GLY A 228 -2.75 11.27 25.44
C GLY A 228 -2.02 10.53 26.57
N PRO A 229 -0.93 11.12 27.11
CA PRO A 229 -0.19 10.56 28.26
C PRO A 229 -1.08 10.34 29.49
N ASN A 230 -2.09 11.21 29.63
CA ASN A 230 -3.09 11.22 30.69
C ASN A 230 -4.08 10.03 30.62
N ILE A 231 -4.24 9.37 29.47
CA ILE A 231 -5.02 8.13 29.31
C ILE A 231 -4.18 6.94 29.76
N VAL A 232 -2.92 6.86 29.33
CA VAL A 232 -1.97 5.81 29.75
C VAL A 232 -1.86 5.75 31.28
N SER A 233 -1.56 6.88 31.94
CA SER A 233 -1.42 6.88 33.41
C SER A 233 -2.70 6.47 34.14
N ARG A 234 -3.88 6.82 33.61
CA ARG A 234 -5.18 6.43 34.17
C ARG A 234 -5.49 4.96 33.94
N PHE A 235 -5.15 4.41 32.78
CA PHE A 235 -5.35 2.99 32.46
C PHE A 235 -4.50 2.11 33.38
N LEU A 236 -3.20 2.39 33.47
CA LEU A 236 -2.27 1.66 34.34
C LEU A 236 -2.72 1.66 35.80
N GLN A 237 -3.00 2.85 36.37
CA GLN A 237 -3.46 2.97 37.75
C GLN A 237 -4.79 2.23 38.03
N LYS A 238 -5.68 2.17 37.05
CA LYS A 238 -7.00 1.51 37.18
C LYS A 238 -6.89 -0.02 37.18
N HIS A 239 -5.91 -0.57 36.49
CA HIS A 239 -5.76 -2.02 36.25
C HIS A 239 -4.54 -2.64 36.95
N ASP A 240 -3.82 -1.87 37.77
CA ASP A 240 -2.58 -2.25 38.47
C ASP A 240 -1.47 -2.77 37.52
N ILE A 241 -1.38 -2.20 36.33
CA ILE A 241 -0.36 -2.50 35.31
C ILE A 241 0.79 -1.49 35.44
N ASP A 242 2.04 -1.89 35.21
CA ASP A 242 3.20 -1.00 35.28
C ASP A 242 3.61 -0.43 33.89
N LEU A 243 3.42 -1.20 32.81
CA LEU A 243 3.85 -0.86 31.45
C LEU A 243 2.83 -1.29 30.39
N ILE A 244 2.61 -0.45 29.37
CA ILE A 244 2.03 -0.89 28.07
C ILE A 244 3.17 -1.13 27.08
N CYS A 245 3.13 -2.25 26.35
CA CYS A 245 4.06 -2.58 25.27
C CYS A 245 3.30 -2.71 23.94
N ARG A 246 3.72 -2.00 22.89
CA ARG A 246 2.99 -1.96 21.61
C ARG A 246 3.87 -1.83 20.37
N ALA A 247 3.26 -1.88 19.18
CA ALA A 247 3.91 -2.04 17.89
C ALA A 247 3.53 -0.90 16.90
N HIS A 248 3.29 -1.17 15.61
CA HIS A 248 2.49 -0.38 14.65
C HIS A 248 3.06 0.99 14.20
N GLN A 249 4.07 1.53 14.89
CA GLN A 249 4.75 2.79 14.56
C GLN A 249 6.25 2.55 14.36
N VAL A 250 6.76 3.00 13.22
CA VAL A 250 8.21 3.05 12.95
C VAL A 250 8.85 4.05 13.90
N VAL A 251 9.86 3.62 14.65
CA VAL A 251 10.61 4.44 15.63
C VAL A 251 12.11 4.28 15.42
N GLU A 252 12.88 5.36 15.60
CA GLU A 252 14.27 5.48 15.09
C GLU A 252 15.21 4.39 15.60
N ASP A 253 15.29 4.19 16.92
CA ASP A 253 16.11 3.15 17.56
C ASP A 253 15.45 1.75 17.58
N GLY A 254 14.32 1.57 16.89
CA GLY A 254 13.50 0.34 16.95
C GLY A 254 12.69 0.20 18.24
N TYR A 255 12.84 1.10 19.20
CA TYR A 255 11.95 1.25 20.35
C TYR A 255 11.84 2.73 20.76
N GLU A 256 10.70 3.14 21.32
CA GLU A 256 10.51 4.49 21.88
C GLU A 256 9.66 4.45 23.15
N PHE A 257 10.00 5.29 24.15
CA PHE A 257 9.26 5.40 25.41
C PHE A 257 8.31 6.61 25.44
N PHE A 258 7.04 6.34 25.70
CA PHE A 258 5.98 7.33 25.87
C PHE A 258 5.58 7.49 27.35
N SER A 259 4.87 8.58 27.67
CA SER A 259 4.34 8.91 29.01
C SER A 259 5.29 8.55 30.18
N LYS A 260 6.48 9.15 30.22
CA LYS A 260 7.50 8.90 31.27
C LYS A 260 7.91 7.42 31.43
N ARG A 261 7.94 6.66 30.34
CA ARG A 261 8.18 5.20 30.26
C ARG A 261 7.03 4.30 30.72
N GLN A 262 5.82 4.84 30.84
CA GLN A 262 4.61 4.05 31.12
C GLN A 262 4.07 3.31 29.88
N LEU A 263 4.52 3.67 28.68
CA LEU A 263 4.29 2.92 27.45
C LEU A 263 5.61 2.82 26.66
N VAL A 264 5.81 1.70 25.97
CA VAL A 264 6.89 1.51 25.01
C VAL A 264 6.34 1.03 23.66
N THR A 265 6.76 1.69 22.59
CA THR A 265 6.61 1.22 21.21
C THR A 265 7.84 0.39 20.85
N ILE A 266 7.67 -0.76 20.19
CA ILE A 266 8.74 -1.61 19.65
C ILE A 266 8.42 -1.88 18.19
N PHE A 267 9.39 -1.64 17.30
CA PHE A 267 9.31 -1.96 15.88
C PHE A 267 10.50 -2.87 15.53
N SER A 268 10.27 -4.02 14.90
CA SER A 268 11.31 -5.06 14.76
C SER A 268 11.91 -5.19 13.35
N ALA A 269 11.36 -4.48 12.36
CA ALA A 269 11.88 -4.45 10.98
C ALA A 269 12.84 -3.25 10.74
N PRO A 270 14.16 -3.46 10.62
CA PRO A 270 15.14 -2.38 10.37
C PRO A 270 15.13 -1.90 8.91
N ASN A 271 15.40 -0.61 8.69
CA ASN A 271 15.39 0.04 7.37
C ASN A 271 14.06 -0.28 6.65
N TYR A 272 12.95 0.07 7.30
CA TYR A 272 11.60 -0.32 6.89
C TYR A 272 11.28 0.13 5.45
N CYS A 273 10.64 -0.75 4.67
CA CYS A 273 10.41 -0.64 3.21
C CYS A 273 11.66 -0.45 2.33
N GLY A 274 12.83 -0.12 2.89
CA GLY A 274 13.96 0.48 2.17
C GLY A 274 13.94 2.01 2.13
N GLU A 275 13.01 2.65 2.84
CA GLU A 275 12.70 4.08 2.80
C GLU A 275 13.08 4.80 4.10
N PHE A 276 12.91 4.13 5.24
CA PHE A 276 13.32 4.60 6.56
C PHE A 276 14.74 4.11 6.89
N ASP A 277 15.49 4.81 7.74
CA ASP A 277 16.82 4.40 8.25
C ASP A 277 16.75 3.87 9.70
N ASN A 278 15.57 3.46 10.15
CA ASN A 278 15.31 2.98 11.50
C ASN A 278 16.07 1.68 11.83
N ALA A 279 16.43 1.49 13.08
CA ALA A 279 16.75 0.16 13.60
C ALA A 279 15.47 -0.64 13.88
N GLY A 280 15.60 -1.96 13.99
CA GLY A 280 14.61 -2.80 14.64
C GLY A 280 15.06 -3.10 16.07
N ALA A 281 14.14 -3.37 17.00
CA ALA A 281 14.49 -3.83 18.34
C ALA A 281 13.64 -5.02 18.80
N MET A 282 14.10 -5.67 19.87
CA MET A 282 13.29 -6.54 20.74
C MET A 282 13.47 -6.11 22.20
N MET A 283 12.44 -6.26 23.02
CA MET A 283 12.53 -6.06 24.47
C MET A 283 12.63 -7.42 25.16
N SER A 284 13.71 -7.65 25.90
CA SER A 284 13.85 -8.80 26.80
C SER A 284 13.35 -8.41 28.18
N VAL A 285 12.39 -9.17 28.71
CA VAL A 285 11.90 -9.10 30.08
C VAL A 285 12.45 -10.32 30.82
N ASP A 286 13.09 -10.12 31.97
CA ASP A 286 13.59 -11.21 32.82
C ASP A 286 12.64 -11.55 34.00
N GLU A 287 12.98 -12.57 34.77
CA GLU A 287 12.24 -13.04 35.96
C GLU A 287 12.03 -11.96 37.05
N SER A 288 12.70 -10.81 36.96
CA SER A 288 12.53 -9.66 37.86
C SER A 288 11.74 -8.50 37.22
N LEU A 289 11.17 -8.73 36.03
CA LEU A 289 10.53 -7.74 35.15
C LEU A 289 11.48 -6.62 34.70
N MET A 290 12.80 -6.84 34.72
CA MET A 290 13.74 -5.88 34.18
C MET A 290 13.70 -5.89 32.65
N CYS A 291 13.07 -4.86 32.07
CA CYS A 291 13.03 -4.64 30.63
C CYS A 291 14.37 -4.12 30.10
N SER A 292 14.91 -4.78 29.08
CA SER A 292 16.14 -4.41 28.37
C SER A 292 15.98 -4.56 26.86
N PHE A 293 16.69 -3.76 26.05
CA PHE A 293 16.49 -3.72 24.59
C PHE A 293 17.70 -4.26 23.84
N GLN A 294 17.45 -5.13 22.86
CA GLN A 294 18.46 -5.57 21.88
C GLN A 294 18.14 -4.93 20.53
N ILE A 295 19.04 -4.08 20.03
CA ILE A 295 18.82 -3.25 18.83
C ILE A 295 19.51 -3.89 17.62
N LEU A 296 18.72 -4.24 16.62
CA LEU A 296 19.15 -4.74 15.31
C LEU A 296 19.26 -3.58 14.32
N LYS A 297 20.46 -3.03 14.15
CA LYS A 297 20.70 -1.96 13.15
C LYS A 297 20.53 -2.47 11.70
N PRO A 298 20.21 -1.57 10.74
CA PRO A 298 20.20 -1.90 9.31
C PRO A 298 21.44 -2.66 8.86
N ALA A 299 21.28 -3.63 7.96
CA ALA A 299 22.42 -4.34 7.39
C ALA A 299 23.19 -3.40 6.44
N GLU A 300 24.50 -3.24 6.65
CA GLU A 300 25.34 -2.41 5.79
C GLU A 300 25.18 -2.77 4.30
N LYS A 301 24.79 -1.78 3.49
CA LYS A 301 24.71 -1.89 2.04
C LYS A 301 26.12 -2.09 1.48
N ARG A 302 26.62 -3.33 1.46
CA ARG A 302 27.96 -3.70 0.93
C ARG A 302 28.17 -3.00 -0.41
N ALA A 303 29.13 -2.07 -0.43
CA ALA A 303 29.45 -1.30 -1.62
C ALA A 303 29.71 -2.24 -2.80
N LYS A 304 29.05 -1.99 -3.94
CA LYS A 304 29.36 -2.66 -5.19
C LYS A 304 30.79 -2.28 -5.58
N TYR A 305 31.76 -3.14 -5.26
CA TYR A 305 33.12 -3.00 -5.77
C TYR A 305 33.07 -3.01 -7.29
N GLY A 306 33.29 -1.84 -7.89
CA GLY A 306 33.31 -1.67 -9.34
C GLY A 306 34.39 -2.55 -9.93
N GLY A 307 34.01 -3.47 -10.82
CA GLY A 307 34.90 -4.44 -11.44
C GLY A 307 35.83 -3.81 -12.47
N TYR A 308 36.78 -2.98 -12.04
CA TYR A 308 37.83 -2.49 -12.92
C TYR A 308 38.73 -3.66 -13.35
N ALA A 309 38.54 -4.09 -14.60
CA ALA A 309 39.37 -5.08 -15.25
C ALA A 309 40.78 -4.52 -15.46
N GLY A 310 41.68 -4.77 -14.49
CA GLY A 310 43.06 -4.28 -14.51
C GLY A 310 43.84 -4.85 -15.71
N SER A 311 43.99 -4.03 -16.75
CA SER A 311 44.86 -4.37 -17.88
C SER A 311 46.31 -4.54 -17.41
N LYS A 312 47.02 -5.49 -18.00
CA LYS A 312 48.36 -5.90 -17.57
C LYS A 312 49.36 -4.77 -17.80
N ASN A 313 50.12 -4.39 -16.77
CA ASN A 313 51.49 -3.98 -17.00
C ASN A 313 52.44 -4.41 -15.87
N THR A 314 53.72 -4.54 -16.20
CA THR A 314 54.71 -5.24 -15.37
C THR A 314 55.66 -4.28 -14.65
N GLN A 315 56.03 -4.62 -13.40
CA GLN A 315 57.43 -4.52 -12.94
C GLN A 315 57.69 -5.27 -11.60
N ARG A 316 58.98 -5.37 -11.22
CA ARG A 316 59.52 -6.20 -10.12
C ARG A 316 59.74 -5.37 -8.84
N GLY A 317 59.55 -5.92 -7.62
CA GLY A 317 59.89 -5.13 -6.42
C GLY A 317 59.84 -5.76 -5.00
N LYS A 318 60.65 -6.79 -4.71
CA LYS A 318 61.19 -7.18 -3.36
C LYS A 318 60.24 -7.47 -2.15
N LYS A 319 60.70 -8.37 -1.27
CA LYS A 319 60.07 -8.77 0.02
C LYS A 319 60.38 -7.81 1.18
N LYS A 320 59.47 -7.72 2.17
CA LYS A 320 59.62 -7.80 3.65
C LYS A 320 58.27 -7.39 4.28
N SER A 321 57.51 -8.21 5.03
CA SER A 321 57.74 -8.84 6.35
C SER A 321 57.73 -7.86 7.55
N GLY A 322 56.67 -7.87 8.37
CA GLY A 322 56.62 -7.12 9.65
C GLY A 322 55.23 -6.99 10.30
N SER A 323 54.99 -7.83 11.32
CA SER A 323 54.22 -7.56 12.58
C SER A 323 53.17 -6.45 12.67
N SER A 324 51.95 -6.82 13.08
CA SER A 324 51.05 -6.01 13.93
C SER A 324 51.72 -5.67 15.28
N PRO A 325 51.27 -4.65 16.04
CA PRO A 325 50.09 -4.85 16.89
C PRO A 325 49.17 -3.62 17.09
N THR A 326 48.07 -3.88 17.81
CA THR A 326 47.05 -3.00 18.36
C THR A 326 47.50 -1.66 18.96
N GLN A 327 46.71 -0.61 18.74
CA GLN A 327 46.28 0.32 19.81
C GLN A 327 45.04 1.12 19.39
N SER A 328 44.14 1.38 20.35
CA SER A 328 43.05 2.36 20.25
C SER A 328 43.46 3.65 20.98
N PRO A 329 42.86 4.79 20.61
CA PRO A 329 42.33 5.69 21.63
C PRO A 329 40.93 6.24 21.29
N SER A 330 40.38 7.03 22.22
CA SER A 330 38.99 7.48 22.32
C SER A 330 38.67 8.83 21.68
N ASN A 331 37.39 9.02 21.35
CA ASN A 331 36.56 10.23 21.42
C ASN A 331 37.18 11.62 21.11
N SER A 332 36.61 12.29 20.11
CA SER A 332 36.19 13.70 20.26
C SER A 332 35.05 14.04 19.28
N ILE A 333 34.26 15.07 19.61
CA ILE A 333 33.04 15.50 18.91
C ILE A 333 33.33 16.84 18.19
N ALA A 334 32.86 17.01 16.95
CA ALA A 334 32.19 18.25 16.46
C ALA A 334 31.95 18.28 14.94
N ALA A 335 30.82 18.92 14.56
CA ALA A 335 30.60 19.74 13.36
C ALA A 335 30.87 19.17 11.94
N ALA A 336 29.77 19.02 11.19
CA ALA A 336 29.73 19.45 9.78
C ALA A 336 29.68 21.00 9.71
N PRO A 337 29.92 21.64 8.55
CA PRO A 337 28.77 21.83 7.64
C PRO A 337 29.10 21.95 6.12
N ASP A 338 28.02 22.05 5.33
CA ASP A 338 27.82 22.77 4.04
C ASP A 338 28.53 22.39 2.71
N ASP A 339 27.66 22.00 1.76
CA ASP A 339 27.45 22.57 0.40
C ASP A 339 28.26 22.20 -0.88
N ALA A 340 27.59 22.56 -2.00
CA ALA A 340 28.08 22.80 -3.37
C ALA A 340 28.11 21.65 -4.40
N LEU A 341 26.92 21.36 -4.96
CA LEU A 341 26.59 21.40 -6.40
C LEU A 341 27.75 21.48 -7.45
N HIS A 342 27.80 20.50 -8.36
CA HIS A 342 27.46 20.61 -9.81
C HIS A 342 27.64 19.21 -10.49
N THR A 343 26.83 18.70 -11.44
CA THR A 343 26.65 19.07 -12.88
C THR A 343 27.99 19.08 -13.67
N ILE A 344 28.14 18.62 -14.92
CA ILE A 344 27.24 18.60 -16.10
C ILE A 344 27.67 17.54 -17.17
N HIS A 345 26.71 17.00 -17.95
CA HIS A 345 26.81 16.59 -19.38
C HIS A 345 27.86 15.55 -19.87
N PHE A 346 27.82 14.98 -21.10
CA PHE A 346 26.92 15.08 -22.29
C PHE A 346 26.93 13.73 -23.09
N ASP A 347 26.06 13.66 -24.12
CA ASP A 347 26.10 12.84 -25.36
C ASP A 347 25.72 11.33 -25.34
N ASN A 348 25.24 10.70 -26.43
CA ASN A 348 24.31 11.07 -27.54
C ASN A 348 24.01 9.78 -28.38
N GLU A 349 23.12 9.84 -29.40
CA GLU A 349 22.98 8.85 -30.53
C GLU A 349 22.49 7.41 -30.18
N GLU A 350 21.37 6.89 -30.73
CA GLU A 350 21.09 6.38 -32.12
C GLU A 350 21.63 4.94 -32.36
N GLU A 351 21.00 4.00 -33.10
CA GLU A 351 19.63 3.85 -33.66
C GLU A 351 19.39 2.35 -34.06
N GLY A 352 18.24 2.00 -34.66
CA GLY A 352 17.97 0.69 -35.32
C GLY A 352 17.06 -0.27 -34.53
N GLU A 353 15.88 -0.75 -35.00
CA GLU A 353 15.48 -1.43 -36.27
C GLU A 353 15.87 -2.93 -36.33
N THR A 354 15.06 -3.90 -36.81
CA THR A 354 13.69 -3.91 -37.39
C THR A 354 13.06 -5.33 -37.36
N GLU A 355 11.72 -5.43 -37.50
CA GLU A 355 10.95 -6.49 -38.25
C GLU A 355 11.02 -8.00 -37.77
N ASP A 356 10.08 -8.93 -38.05
CA ASP A 356 8.88 -8.94 -38.92
C ASP A 356 7.86 -10.13 -38.72
N TYR A 357 6.81 -10.15 -39.57
CA TYR A 357 6.09 -11.27 -40.24
C TYR A 357 4.91 -12.06 -39.58
N VAL A 358 3.67 -11.53 -39.77
CA VAL A 358 2.45 -12.14 -40.38
C VAL A 358 1.80 -13.48 -39.87
N ALA A 359 0.56 -13.37 -39.35
CA ALA A 359 -0.75 -14.02 -39.73
C ALA A 359 -0.85 -15.58 -40.02
N PRO A 360 -1.97 -16.20 -40.50
CA PRO A 360 -3.35 -15.72 -40.84
C PRO A 360 -4.61 -16.64 -40.56
N VAL A 361 -5.83 -16.06 -40.67
CA VAL A 361 -7.06 -16.54 -41.41
C VAL A 361 -8.02 -17.68 -40.93
N SER A 362 -9.26 -17.27 -40.55
CA SER A 362 -10.64 -17.74 -40.96
C SER A 362 -11.35 -19.05 -40.53
N GLY A 363 -12.71 -19.02 -40.63
CA GLY A 363 -13.68 -20.16 -40.73
C GLY A 363 -14.46 -20.47 -39.43
N ILE A 364 -15.75 -20.13 -39.20
CA ILE A 364 -17.03 -20.10 -39.97
C ILE A 364 -17.71 -21.48 -40.16
N GLY A 365 -19.00 -21.54 -39.83
CA GLY A 365 -19.97 -22.60 -40.14
C GLY A 365 -21.41 -22.07 -39.98
N GLU A 366 -22.31 -22.50 -40.86
CA GLU A 366 -23.72 -22.03 -41.03
C GLU A 366 -24.69 -22.92 -40.19
N GLU A 367 -26.03 -22.96 -40.24
CA GLU A 367 -27.12 -22.67 -41.21
C GLU A 367 -28.43 -22.38 -40.41
N GLN A 368 -29.63 -22.00 -40.88
CA GLN A 368 -30.26 -21.52 -42.14
C GLN A 368 -31.68 -21.00 -41.75
N ASP A 369 -32.24 -19.92 -42.36
CA ASP A 369 -33.67 -19.88 -42.82
C ASP A 369 -34.03 -18.63 -43.67
N ASP A 370 -35.05 -18.73 -44.52
CA ASP A 370 -35.43 -17.74 -45.56
C ASP A 370 -36.73 -16.95 -45.28
N SER A 371 -36.84 -15.72 -45.82
CA SER A 371 -37.88 -15.27 -46.79
C SER A 371 -38.17 -13.75 -46.79
N ASP A 372 -38.42 -13.20 -47.99
CA ASP A 372 -38.55 -11.75 -48.26
C ASP A 372 -39.93 -11.12 -47.98
N MET A 373 -39.96 -9.79 -47.83
CA MET A 373 -40.77 -8.90 -48.69
C MET A 373 -40.31 -7.43 -48.63
N VAL A 374 -40.32 -6.77 -49.79
CA VAL A 374 -39.72 -5.46 -50.08
C VAL A 374 -40.62 -4.28 -49.68
N GLU A 375 -40.03 -3.18 -49.18
CA GLU A 375 -40.52 -1.80 -49.43
C GLU A 375 -39.38 -0.87 -49.87
N HIS A 376 -39.75 0.30 -50.40
CA HIS A 376 -38.98 1.05 -51.39
C HIS A 376 -37.77 1.88 -50.89
N GLU A 377 -36.72 1.88 -51.71
CA GLU A 377 -35.69 2.93 -51.74
C GLU A 377 -36.28 4.31 -52.15
N GLN A 378 -35.70 5.39 -51.61
CA GLN A 378 -35.69 6.70 -52.27
C GLN A 378 -34.25 7.21 -52.38
N SER A 379 -33.94 7.87 -53.49
CA SER A 379 -32.57 8.19 -53.89
C SER A 379 -32.22 9.67 -53.74
N GLU A 380 -31.33 9.95 -52.79
CA GLU A 380 -30.55 11.19 -52.70
C GLU A 380 -29.07 10.74 -52.79
N ARG A 381 -28.50 10.76 -54.01
CA ARG A 381 -27.74 11.87 -54.58
C ARG A 381 -26.42 12.12 -53.86
N GLU A 382 -25.34 11.88 -54.58
CA GLU A 382 -23.98 12.30 -54.24
C GLU A 382 -23.97 13.84 -54.04
N ASP A 383 -23.39 14.30 -52.93
CA ASP A 383 -23.04 15.70 -52.70
C ASP A 383 -21.55 15.72 -52.30
N ASP A 384 -20.68 16.11 -53.23
CA ASP A 384 -19.23 16.12 -53.07
C ASP A 384 -18.80 17.22 -52.08
N SER A 385 -18.88 16.90 -50.79
CA SER A 385 -18.25 17.67 -49.71
C SER A 385 -16.99 16.95 -49.26
N GLU A 386 -15.85 17.33 -49.83
CA GLU A 386 -14.52 16.97 -49.32
C GLU A 386 -14.27 17.65 -47.96
N ASP A 387 -14.83 17.09 -46.90
CA ASP A 387 -14.52 17.48 -45.53
C ASP A 387 -13.02 17.21 -45.30
N PRO A 388 -12.19 18.23 -44.97
CA PRO A 388 -10.75 18.10 -45.02
C PRO A 388 -10.27 17.10 -43.97
N LYS A 389 -9.68 16.00 -44.43
CA LYS A 389 -8.99 15.03 -43.56
C LYS A 389 -7.77 15.68 -42.92
N ILE A 390 -7.98 16.30 -41.75
CA ILE A 390 -6.94 16.70 -40.82
C ILE A 390 -6.06 15.48 -40.56
N ASP A 391 -4.78 15.61 -40.92
CA ASP A 391 -3.75 14.57 -40.78
C ASP A 391 -3.69 14.10 -39.33
N ASP A 392 -3.54 12.80 -39.10
CA ASP A 392 -3.45 12.25 -37.75
C ASP A 392 -2.25 12.84 -36.99
N ALA A 393 -1.16 13.16 -37.71
CA ALA A 393 -0.04 13.92 -37.16
C ALA A 393 -0.41 15.36 -36.75
N GLU A 394 -1.33 16.04 -37.45
CA GLU A 394 -1.83 17.37 -37.07
C GLU A 394 -2.74 17.29 -35.82
N ARG A 395 -3.51 16.20 -35.68
CA ARG A 395 -4.26 15.89 -34.46
C ARG A 395 -3.33 15.67 -33.28
N GLU A 396 -2.34 14.79 -33.40
CA GLU A 396 -1.37 14.51 -32.32
C GLU A 396 -0.63 15.77 -31.86
N ASN A 397 -0.14 16.59 -32.80
CA ASN A 397 0.52 17.86 -32.48
C ASN A 397 -0.45 18.84 -31.77
N THR A 398 -1.73 18.88 -32.17
CA THR A 398 -2.75 19.70 -31.52
C THR A 398 -3.01 19.23 -30.08
N SER A 399 -3.10 17.93 -29.84
CA SER A 399 -3.27 17.33 -28.51
C SER A 399 -2.07 17.63 -27.60
N ILE A 400 -0.85 17.55 -28.11
CA ILE A 400 0.37 17.90 -27.37
C ILE A 400 0.41 19.41 -27.04
N SER A 401 0.04 20.28 -27.99
CA SER A 401 -0.10 21.73 -27.76
C SER A 401 -1.10 22.01 -26.63
N ILE A 402 -2.29 21.42 -26.69
CA ILE A 402 -3.33 21.63 -25.67
C ILE A 402 -2.89 21.06 -24.30
N TYR A 403 -2.25 19.89 -24.27
CA TYR A 403 -1.72 19.27 -23.06
C TYR A 403 -0.72 20.18 -22.31
N GLN A 404 0.15 20.87 -23.05
CA GLN A 404 1.13 21.81 -22.50
C GLN A 404 0.51 23.17 -22.16
N GLU A 405 -0.33 23.73 -23.04
CA GLU A 405 -1.01 25.02 -22.86
C GLU A 405 -1.95 25.04 -21.66
N THR A 406 -2.67 23.92 -21.41
CA THR A 406 -3.67 23.79 -20.35
C THR A 406 -3.16 23.09 -19.08
N HIS A 407 -1.84 22.86 -18.95
CA HIS A 407 -1.31 22.02 -17.87
C HIS A 407 -1.55 22.62 -16.47
N PRO A 408 -2.20 21.89 -15.54
CA PRO A 408 -2.69 22.40 -14.26
C PRO A 408 -1.58 22.90 -13.31
N ASP A 409 -0.34 22.42 -13.46
CA ASP A 409 0.84 22.90 -12.71
C ASP A 409 0.92 24.42 -12.57
N ARG A 410 0.57 25.17 -13.63
CA ARG A 410 0.71 26.63 -13.61
C ARG A 410 -0.24 27.27 -12.60
N GLU A 411 -1.50 26.84 -12.59
CA GLU A 411 -2.52 27.33 -11.66
C GLU A 411 -2.24 26.81 -10.25
N GLN A 412 -1.84 25.54 -10.13
CA GLN A 412 -1.49 24.92 -8.86
C GLN A 412 -0.31 25.63 -8.19
N ARG A 413 0.77 25.96 -8.92
CA ARG A 413 1.90 26.75 -8.38
C ARG A 413 1.47 28.13 -7.87
N ASP A 414 0.52 28.81 -8.55
CA ASP A 414 -0.04 30.10 -8.13
C ASP A 414 -0.87 30.02 -6.82
N VAL A 415 -1.30 28.83 -6.39
CA VAL A 415 -2.08 28.57 -5.16
C VAL A 415 -1.39 27.62 -4.16
N GLY A 416 -0.09 27.39 -4.29
CA GLY A 416 0.66 26.53 -3.36
C GLY A 416 0.36 25.03 -3.48
N GLY A 417 -0.15 24.61 -4.64
CA GLY A 417 -0.44 23.21 -4.97
C GLY A 417 0.82 22.38 -5.22
N ARG A 418 0.80 21.13 -4.76
CA ARG A 418 1.89 20.14 -4.94
C ARG A 418 1.32 18.83 -5.46
N GLU A 419 1.88 18.31 -6.56
CA GLU A 419 1.54 16.97 -7.07
C GLU A 419 1.94 15.91 -6.04
N ILE A 420 1.02 14.98 -5.76
CA ILE A 420 1.18 13.89 -4.78
C ILE A 420 0.83 12.51 -5.38
N GLY A 421 0.21 12.48 -6.56
CA GLY A 421 -0.20 11.26 -7.22
C GLY A 421 0.97 10.36 -7.60
N GLU A 422 2.12 10.91 -8.01
CA GLU A 422 3.22 10.06 -8.48
C GLU A 422 3.94 9.29 -7.36
N HIS A 423 4.03 9.83 -6.14
CA HIS A 423 4.91 9.32 -5.08
C HIS A 423 4.21 8.98 -3.75
N GLU A 424 3.03 9.54 -3.44
CA GLU A 424 2.38 9.34 -2.13
C GLU A 424 1.20 8.36 -2.19
N ALA A 425 0.72 8.06 -3.40
CA ALA A 425 -0.41 7.16 -3.69
C ALA A 425 0.01 5.85 -4.34
N VAL A 426 -0.60 4.74 -3.90
CA VAL A 426 -0.63 3.46 -4.62
C VAL A 426 -1.82 3.48 -5.59
N TRP A 427 -1.57 3.20 -6.88
CA TRP A 427 -2.57 3.25 -7.93
C TRP A 427 -3.13 1.86 -8.28
N SER A 428 -4.42 1.81 -8.52
CA SER A 428 -5.15 0.65 -9.02
C SER A 428 -6.27 1.10 -9.97
N VAL A 429 -6.76 0.20 -10.81
CA VAL A 429 -7.87 0.44 -11.75
C VAL A 429 -8.83 -0.75 -11.76
N SER A 430 -10.10 -0.53 -12.09
CA SER A 430 -11.13 -1.57 -12.16
C SER A 430 -10.75 -2.73 -13.09
N SER A 431 -10.17 -2.41 -14.24
CA SER A 431 -9.64 -3.32 -15.25
C SER A 431 -8.75 -2.56 -16.23
N PHE A 432 -7.96 -3.27 -17.04
CA PHE A 432 -7.18 -2.66 -18.13
C PHE A 432 -6.86 -3.67 -19.23
N ARG A 433 -6.79 -3.21 -20.48
CA ARG A 433 -6.19 -3.98 -21.59
C ARG A 433 -4.69 -4.17 -21.33
N PRO A 434 -4.07 -5.31 -21.71
CA PRO A 434 -2.63 -5.48 -21.60
C PRO A 434 -1.85 -4.30 -22.22
N HIS A 435 -0.79 -3.85 -21.55
CA HIS A 435 0.06 -2.70 -21.89
C HIS A 435 -0.58 -1.29 -21.76
N TRP A 436 -1.90 -1.17 -21.56
CA TRP A 436 -2.61 0.10 -21.37
C TRP A 436 -3.05 0.28 -19.91
N GLY A 437 -2.11 0.12 -18.98
CA GLY A 437 -2.37 0.06 -17.53
C GLY A 437 -2.32 1.40 -16.78
N PRO A 438 -2.37 1.36 -15.44
CA PRO A 438 -2.29 2.56 -14.58
C PRO A 438 -0.89 3.23 -14.54
N ASP A 439 0.07 2.70 -15.30
CA ASP A 439 1.30 3.41 -15.67
C ASP A 439 1.02 4.56 -16.66
N LYS A 440 0.11 4.36 -17.62
CA LYS A 440 -0.19 5.36 -18.67
C LYS A 440 -0.79 6.63 -18.12
N LEU A 441 -1.62 6.53 -17.08
CA LEU A 441 -2.20 7.65 -16.35
C LEU A 441 -1.18 8.66 -15.79
N ARG A 442 0.12 8.32 -15.76
CA ARG A 442 1.19 9.11 -15.11
C ARG A 442 2.48 9.23 -15.92
N ASP A 443 2.55 8.69 -17.14
CA ASP A 443 3.79 8.74 -17.93
C ASP A 443 4.06 10.12 -18.58
N ASN A 444 3.17 11.10 -18.34
CA ASN A 444 3.27 12.50 -18.77
C ASN A 444 3.22 12.70 -20.29
N ASN A 445 2.58 11.78 -21.02
CA ASN A 445 2.43 11.85 -22.47
C ASN A 445 0.94 12.02 -22.86
N ALA A 446 0.65 13.00 -23.72
CA ALA A 446 -0.70 13.30 -24.18
C ALA A 446 -1.31 12.22 -25.09
N LEU A 447 -0.48 11.34 -25.66
CA LEU A 447 -0.85 10.33 -26.65
C LEU A 447 -1.06 8.92 -26.06
N THR A 448 -0.57 8.67 -24.85
CA THR A 448 -0.80 7.43 -24.10
C THR A 448 -2.07 7.51 -23.26
N TYR A 449 -2.68 6.35 -22.99
CA TYR A 449 -3.91 6.26 -22.19
C TYR A 449 -4.02 4.95 -21.41
N TRP A 450 -4.71 4.99 -20.27
CA TRP A 450 -5.31 3.79 -19.70
C TRP A 450 -6.54 3.43 -20.54
N GLN A 451 -6.64 2.16 -20.95
CA GLN A 451 -7.82 1.61 -21.59
C GLN A 451 -8.44 0.58 -20.65
N SER A 452 -9.67 0.83 -20.16
CA SER A 452 -10.39 -0.18 -19.38
C SER A 452 -10.81 -1.38 -20.25
N ASP A 453 -11.07 -2.51 -19.59
CA ASP A 453 -11.53 -3.75 -20.22
C ASP A 453 -12.65 -4.33 -19.33
N CYS A 454 -13.87 -3.81 -19.44
CA CYS A 454 -14.94 -4.15 -18.50
C CYS A 454 -15.96 -5.12 -19.14
N PRO A 455 -15.90 -6.43 -18.83
CA PRO A 455 -16.83 -7.40 -19.40
C PRO A 455 -18.28 -7.25 -18.89
N ASN A 456 -18.52 -6.39 -17.89
CA ASN A 456 -19.86 -6.06 -17.40
C ASN A 456 -20.13 -4.54 -17.50
N PRO A 457 -20.92 -4.07 -18.48
CA PRO A 457 -21.23 -2.64 -18.65
C PRO A 457 -22.15 -2.06 -17.55
N GLN A 458 -22.51 -2.83 -16.51
CA GLN A 458 -23.18 -2.34 -15.31
C GLN A 458 -22.21 -1.91 -14.19
N LEU A 459 -20.90 -2.05 -14.39
CA LEU A 459 -19.86 -1.60 -13.46
C LEU A 459 -19.11 -0.40 -14.04
N ASN A 460 -19.02 0.68 -13.25
CA ASN A 460 -18.23 1.86 -13.58
C ASN A 460 -16.75 1.50 -13.80
N HIS A 461 -16.10 2.17 -14.73
CA HIS A 461 -14.64 2.15 -14.82
C HIS A 461 -14.08 3.03 -13.70
N THR A 462 -13.14 2.52 -12.91
CA THR A 462 -12.56 3.27 -11.78
C THR A 462 -11.04 3.35 -11.85
N ILE A 463 -10.52 4.50 -11.44
CA ILE A 463 -9.12 4.71 -11.06
C ILE A 463 -9.13 4.96 -9.56
N ASP A 464 -8.43 4.12 -8.80
CA ASP A 464 -8.44 4.08 -7.35
C ASP A 464 -7.04 4.35 -6.80
N LEU A 465 -6.83 5.54 -6.26
CA LEU A 465 -5.62 5.95 -5.55
C LEU A 465 -5.79 5.64 -4.05
N SER A 466 -4.78 5.05 -3.43
CA SER A 466 -4.75 4.74 -1.99
C SER A 466 -3.51 5.36 -1.35
N PHE A 467 -3.70 6.27 -0.39
CA PHE A 467 -2.64 6.96 0.33
C PHE A 467 -2.18 6.18 1.57
N HIS A 468 -0.94 6.41 1.98
CA HIS A 468 -0.33 5.75 3.14
C HIS A 468 -0.82 6.29 4.50
N GLN A 469 -1.35 7.51 4.51
CA GLN A 469 -1.85 8.26 5.66
C GLN A 469 -2.98 9.20 5.19
N ALA A 470 -3.58 9.96 6.11
CA ALA A 470 -4.70 10.85 5.79
C ALA A 470 -4.25 12.07 4.96
N THR A 471 -4.24 11.96 3.63
CA THR A 471 -3.67 12.98 2.74
C THR A 471 -4.70 14.05 2.35
N LEU A 472 -4.32 15.32 2.41
CA LEU A 472 -5.12 16.43 1.90
C LEU A 472 -5.07 16.46 0.36
N VAL A 473 -6.24 16.48 -0.29
CA VAL A 473 -6.39 16.63 -1.74
C VAL A 473 -7.17 17.91 -2.02
N ARG A 474 -6.63 18.77 -2.89
CA ARG A 474 -7.26 20.01 -3.37
C ARG A 474 -7.79 19.90 -4.79
N GLN A 475 -7.12 19.19 -5.68
CA GLN A 475 -7.54 19.10 -7.08
C GLN A 475 -7.23 17.72 -7.66
N VAL A 476 -8.15 17.22 -8.47
CA VAL A 476 -7.91 16.12 -9.41
C VAL A 476 -7.99 16.70 -10.82
N SER A 477 -6.91 16.53 -11.59
CA SER A 477 -6.86 16.94 -12.99
C SER A 477 -6.80 15.70 -13.86
N VAL A 478 -7.62 15.66 -14.90
CA VAL A 478 -7.75 14.52 -15.83
C VAL A 478 -7.61 15.01 -17.26
N PHE A 479 -6.63 14.54 -18.02
CA PHE A 479 -6.49 14.84 -19.44
C PHE A 479 -7.31 13.84 -20.26
N ILE A 480 -8.14 14.36 -21.16
CA ILE A 480 -8.96 13.61 -22.12
C ILE A 480 -8.88 14.27 -23.50
N ASP A 481 -9.08 13.49 -24.56
CA ASP A 481 -9.09 13.99 -25.92
C ASP A 481 -10.25 13.38 -26.74
N PHE A 482 -11.35 14.11 -26.85
CA PHE A 482 -12.51 13.70 -27.64
C PHE A 482 -12.20 13.46 -29.13
N PHE A 483 -11.23 14.17 -29.74
CA PHE A 483 -10.93 14.04 -31.17
C PHE A 483 -10.01 12.87 -31.51
N GLN A 484 -9.31 12.31 -30.52
CA GLN A 484 -8.56 11.05 -30.66
C GLN A 484 -9.30 9.83 -30.07
N ASP A 485 -10.00 9.97 -28.95
CA ASP A 485 -10.65 8.85 -28.25
C ASP A 485 -12.11 8.61 -28.70
N GLU A 486 -12.72 9.56 -29.41
CA GLU A 486 -14.08 9.52 -29.96
C GLU A 486 -15.10 8.92 -28.96
N SER A 487 -15.54 7.68 -29.23
CA SER A 487 -16.55 6.96 -28.44
C SER A 487 -16.07 6.44 -27.08
N TYR A 488 -14.76 6.25 -26.90
CA TYR A 488 -14.13 5.80 -25.65
C TYR A 488 -13.96 6.94 -24.64
N THR A 489 -14.12 8.19 -25.09
CA THR A 489 -14.07 9.38 -24.24
C THR A 489 -15.07 9.26 -23.08
N PRO A 490 -14.69 9.61 -21.84
CA PRO A 490 -15.62 9.73 -20.74
C PRO A 490 -16.58 10.88 -21.00
N LYS A 491 -17.89 10.65 -20.90
CA LYS A 491 -18.91 11.72 -20.92
C LYS A 491 -19.12 12.32 -19.53
N THR A 492 -18.96 11.52 -18.47
CA THR A 492 -19.18 11.96 -17.08
C THR A 492 -18.18 11.31 -16.12
N ILE A 493 -17.47 12.15 -15.38
CA ILE A 493 -16.48 11.75 -14.36
C ILE A 493 -16.97 12.24 -13.00
N MET A 494 -16.95 11.38 -11.98
CA MET A 494 -17.17 11.74 -10.58
C MET A 494 -15.94 11.37 -9.76
N VAL A 495 -15.49 12.27 -8.90
CA VAL A 495 -14.44 12.02 -7.91
C VAL A 495 -15.08 11.79 -6.54
N ARG A 496 -14.70 10.66 -5.92
CA ARG A 496 -15.19 10.23 -4.60
C ARG A 496 -14.04 10.15 -3.60
N GLY A 497 -14.32 10.54 -2.36
CA GLY A 497 -13.39 10.48 -1.23
C GLY A 497 -13.81 9.43 -0.22
N GLY A 498 -12.81 8.66 0.23
CA GLY A 498 -12.90 7.79 1.39
C GLY A 498 -12.13 8.37 2.57
N THR A 499 -12.80 8.58 3.69
CA THR A 499 -12.24 9.07 4.97
C THR A 499 -11.47 8.01 5.76
N THR A 500 -11.67 6.74 5.43
CA THR A 500 -11.03 5.57 6.04
C THR A 500 -10.41 4.67 4.95
N TYR A 501 -9.55 3.72 5.33
CA TYR A 501 -8.97 2.74 4.38
C TYR A 501 -9.98 1.70 3.83
N ARG A 502 -11.19 1.62 4.43
CA ARG A 502 -12.28 0.73 3.98
C ARG A 502 -13.26 1.43 3.06
N ASP A 503 -13.31 2.76 3.11
CA ASP A 503 -14.10 3.53 2.18
C ASP A 503 -13.68 3.24 0.73
N LEU A 504 -14.67 3.23 -0.16
CA LEU A 504 -14.52 2.84 -1.58
C LEU A 504 -14.13 1.37 -1.84
N GLN A 505 -14.11 0.48 -0.83
CA GLN A 505 -14.06 -0.97 -1.10
C GLN A 505 -15.40 -1.45 -1.68
N VAL A 506 -15.49 -1.51 -3.02
CA VAL A 506 -16.65 -2.05 -3.75
C VAL A 506 -16.69 -3.57 -3.58
N GLY A 507 -17.23 -4.02 -2.45
CA GLY A 507 -17.58 -5.41 -2.24
C GLY A 507 -18.65 -5.85 -3.25
N ILE A 508 -18.31 -6.83 -4.09
CA ILE A 508 -19.26 -7.48 -5.02
C ILE A 508 -20.21 -8.36 -4.17
N LEU A 509 -21.18 -7.72 -3.52
CA LEU A 509 -22.22 -8.35 -2.72
C LEU A 509 -23.30 -8.95 -3.63
N ILE A 510 -22.97 -10.11 -4.20
CA ILE A 510 -23.92 -10.96 -4.94
C ILE A 510 -24.99 -11.45 -3.95
N TYR A 511 -26.18 -10.84 -4.05
CA TYR A 511 -27.47 -11.34 -3.59
C TYR A 511 -27.53 -11.95 -2.17
N SER A 512 -27.73 -11.11 -1.16
CA SER A 512 -28.74 -11.37 -0.13
C SER A 512 -29.20 -10.06 0.54
N TYR A 513 -30.45 -10.03 1.00
CA TYR A 513 -31.02 -8.87 1.71
C TYR A 513 -30.41 -8.74 3.12
N LEU A 514 -30.43 -7.50 3.65
CA LEU A 514 -30.00 -7.08 5.00
C LEU A 514 -28.49 -7.10 5.30
N ALA A 515 -27.77 -6.09 4.79
CA ALA A 515 -27.02 -5.14 5.65
C ALA A 515 -26.30 -4.08 4.80
N CYS A 516 -26.85 -2.86 4.69
CA CYS A 516 -26.09 -1.72 4.20
C CYS A 516 -25.21 -1.19 5.33
N VAL A 517 -23.98 -1.68 5.43
CA VAL A 517 -22.93 -0.98 6.18
C VAL A 517 -22.69 0.35 5.46
N LEU A 518 -22.88 1.46 6.17
CA LEU A 518 -22.73 2.80 5.60
C LEU A 518 -21.24 3.18 5.51
N ILE A 519 -20.58 2.63 4.49
CA ILE A 519 -19.29 3.10 3.98
C ILE A 519 -19.43 4.61 3.70
N GLN A 520 -18.60 5.46 4.32
CA GLN A 520 -18.71 6.93 4.20
C GLN A 520 -18.02 7.43 2.93
N VAL A 521 -18.48 6.92 1.78
CA VAL A 521 -18.11 7.44 0.47
C VAL A 521 -18.76 8.83 0.28
N LYS A 522 -17.93 9.86 0.22
CA LYS A 522 -18.36 11.21 -0.11
C LYS A 522 -18.14 11.49 -1.60
N GLU A 523 -19.19 11.91 -2.31
CA GLU A 523 -19.05 12.56 -3.62
C GLU A 523 -18.38 13.93 -3.38
N LEU A 524 -17.20 14.14 -3.96
CA LEU A 524 -16.40 15.36 -3.77
C LEU A 524 -16.74 16.37 -4.86
N ASP A 525 -16.64 15.94 -6.11
CA ASP A 525 -17.04 16.74 -7.28
C ASP A 525 -17.39 15.85 -8.48
N ARG A 526 -18.11 16.41 -9.45
CA ARG A 526 -18.57 15.71 -10.66
C ARG A 526 -18.61 16.67 -11.85
N VAL A 527 -18.15 16.19 -13.00
CA VAL A 527 -18.00 16.96 -14.24
C VAL A 527 -18.54 16.21 -15.45
N GLU A 528 -19.01 16.95 -16.45
CA GLU A 528 -19.47 16.46 -17.75
C GLU A 528 -18.54 16.99 -18.85
N CYS A 529 -18.20 16.14 -19.81
CA CYS A 529 -16.98 16.26 -20.62
C CYS A 529 -17.25 16.42 -22.13
N ASP A 530 -18.44 16.89 -22.50
CA ASP A 530 -18.94 16.85 -23.88
C ASP A 530 -18.05 17.61 -24.89
N GLU A 531 -17.51 16.87 -25.86
CA GLU A 531 -16.66 17.37 -26.96
C GLU A 531 -15.40 18.12 -26.46
N PHE A 532 -14.81 17.67 -25.35
CA PHE A 532 -13.66 18.34 -24.70
C PHE A 532 -12.31 17.71 -25.07
N VAL A 533 -11.31 18.56 -25.26
CA VAL A 533 -9.88 18.20 -25.33
C VAL A 533 -9.12 19.12 -24.40
N GLY A 534 -8.39 18.56 -23.44
CA GLY A 534 -7.66 19.33 -22.43
C GLY A 534 -7.62 18.67 -21.05
N TRP A 535 -7.08 19.42 -20.09
CA TRP A 535 -7.17 19.06 -18.67
C TRP A 535 -8.50 19.48 -18.06
N VAL A 536 -9.27 18.50 -17.59
CA VAL A 536 -10.47 18.69 -16.77
C VAL A 536 -10.03 18.78 -15.31
N ASN A 537 -10.18 19.96 -14.69
CA ASN A 537 -9.81 20.23 -13.30
C ASN A 537 -11.05 20.15 -12.39
N LEU A 538 -11.10 19.14 -11.49
CA LEU A 538 -12.12 19.00 -10.46
C LEU A 538 -11.61 19.54 -9.12
N ASP A 539 -12.37 20.47 -8.51
CA ASP A 539 -12.01 21.10 -7.24
C ASP A 539 -12.48 20.24 -6.05
N ILE A 540 -11.53 19.78 -5.25
CA ILE A 540 -11.72 18.86 -4.12
C ILE A 540 -11.73 19.65 -2.79
N THR A 541 -12.30 20.85 -2.83
CA THR A 541 -12.55 21.68 -1.65
C THR A 541 -14.02 21.67 -1.21
N SER A 542 -14.22 21.94 0.08
CA SER A 542 -15.54 22.07 0.67
C SER A 542 -16.21 23.38 0.26
N LYS A 543 -17.38 23.27 -0.39
CA LYS A 543 -18.17 24.40 -0.93
C LYS A 543 -18.72 25.37 0.14
N ASN A 544 -18.44 25.12 1.43
CA ASN A 544 -18.83 25.97 2.55
C ASN A 544 -17.69 26.89 3.06
N ASP A 545 -16.44 26.47 2.92
CA ASP A 545 -15.28 27.05 3.60
C ASP A 545 -13.96 27.00 2.80
N GLY A 546 -13.98 26.44 1.58
CA GLY A 546 -12.83 26.41 0.66
C GLY A 546 -11.70 25.47 1.05
N ASN A 547 -11.84 24.71 2.13
CA ASN A 547 -10.81 23.81 2.64
C ASN A 547 -10.71 22.51 1.84
N PRO A 548 -9.50 22.00 1.53
CA PRO A 548 -9.28 20.74 0.82
C PRO A 548 -9.72 19.53 1.65
N PHE A 549 -10.24 18.48 1.00
CA PHE A 549 -10.64 17.26 1.71
C PHE A 549 -9.46 16.36 2.05
N ARG A 550 -9.46 15.83 3.28
CA ARG A 550 -8.52 14.81 3.75
C ARG A 550 -9.08 13.42 3.44
N VAL A 551 -8.32 12.58 2.74
CA VAL A 551 -8.77 11.27 2.25
C VAL A 551 -7.69 10.19 2.33
N PHE A 552 -8.11 8.94 2.49
CA PHE A 552 -7.29 7.73 2.36
C PHE A 552 -7.37 7.13 0.98
N ARG A 553 -8.57 7.14 0.41
CA ARG A 553 -8.83 6.58 -0.91
C ARG A 553 -9.55 7.63 -1.74
N LEU A 554 -9.09 7.79 -2.98
CA LEU A 554 -9.62 8.73 -3.94
C LEU A 554 -9.97 7.93 -5.19
N GLN A 555 -11.26 7.86 -5.50
CA GLN A 555 -11.76 7.10 -6.65
C GLN A 555 -12.29 8.05 -7.71
N ILE A 556 -11.67 8.01 -8.88
CA ILE A 556 -12.17 8.64 -10.09
C ILE A 556 -13.05 7.60 -10.79
N ALA A 557 -14.36 7.80 -10.78
CA ALA A 557 -15.35 6.89 -11.34
C ALA A 557 -15.94 7.49 -12.63
N ILE A 558 -15.75 6.79 -13.74
CA ILE A 558 -16.35 7.12 -15.03
C ILE A 558 -17.75 6.49 -15.06
N LEU A 559 -18.77 7.34 -15.13
CA LEU A 559 -20.17 6.93 -15.00
C LEU A 559 -20.79 6.63 -16.37
N ASN A 560 -20.35 7.37 -17.39
CA ASN A 560 -20.89 7.39 -18.73
C ASN A 560 -19.76 7.65 -19.74
N THR A 561 -19.86 7.02 -20.91
CA THR A 561 -19.05 7.29 -22.12
C THR A 561 -19.98 7.64 -23.28
N HIS A 562 -19.44 8.03 -24.43
CA HIS A 562 -20.27 8.54 -25.53
C HIS A 562 -21.13 7.47 -26.24
N LEU A 563 -20.70 6.20 -26.34
CA LEU A 563 -21.48 5.13 -27.00
C LEU A 563 -21.50 3.80 -26.21
N ASN A 564 -22.40 3.69 -25.21
CA ASN A 564 -22.69 2.44 -24.47
C ASN A 564 -21.44 1.69 -23.91
N GLY A 565 -20.35 2.42 -23.60
CA GLY A 565 -19.00 1.86 -23.65
C GLY A 565 -18.64 0.87 -22.54
N ARG A 566 -18.31 -0.35 -22.96
CA ARG A 566 -17.65 -1.39 -22.14
C ARG A 566 -16.21 -1.04 -21.76
N ASP A 567 -15.58 -0.19 -22.56
CA ASP A 567 -14.22 0.28 -22.39
C ASP A 567 -14.23 1.83 -22.39
N THR A 568 -13.21 2.46 -21.82
CA THR A 568 -13.03 3.92 -21.84
C THR A 568 -11.54 4.29 -21.80
N HIS A 569 -11.19 5.47 -22.31
CA HIS A 569 -9.83 6.01 -22.30
C HIS A 569 -9.69 7.16 -21.29
N ILE A 570 -8.59 7.18 -20.55
CA ILE A 570 -8.09 8.35 -19.82
C ILE A 570 -6.61 8.49 -20.14
N ARG A 571 -6.19 9.68 -20.58
CA ARG A 571 -4.81 9.89 -21.02
C ARG A 571 -3.86 10.09 -19.84
N GLN A 572 -4.07 11.16 -19.06
CA GLN A 572 -3.24 11.47 -17.89
C GLN A 572 -4.11 11.87 -16.69
N VAL A 573 -3.60 11.64 -15.48
CA VAL A 573 -4.22 12.09 -14.22
C VAL A 573 -3.13 12.68 -13.31
N LYS A 574 -3.43 13.84 -12.72
CA LYS A 574 -2.60 14.50 -11.70
C LYS A 574 -3.44 14.81 -10.49
N VAL A 575 -2.89 14.66 -9.29
CA VAL A 575 -3.58 14.87 -8.02
C VAL A 575 -2.75 15.79 -7.14
N TYR A 576 -3.34 16.90 -6.71
CA TYR A 576 -2.64 17.97 -6.01
C TYR A 576 -3.09 18.11 -4.56
N SER A 577 -2.13 18.23 -3.66
CA SER A 577 -2.28 18.67 -2.26
C SER A 577 -1.98 20.16 -2.11
N VAL A 578 -2.09 20.70 -0.89
CA VAL A 578 -1.78 22.11 -0.56
C VAL A 578 -0.60 22.20 0.39
N ILE A 579 0.35 23.07 0.08
CA ILE A 579 1.46 23.41 1.00
C ILE A 579 0.88 24.19 2.20
N PRO A 580 1.21 23.84 3.47
CA PRO A 580 0.56 24.41 4.66
C PRO A 580 0.53 25.94 4.76
N SER A 581 1.46 26.66 4.14
CA SER A 581 1.49 28.14 4.11
C SER A 581 0.35 28.78 3.30
N TYR A 582 -0.39 28.01 2.50
CA TYR A 582 -1.52 28.48 1.69
C TYR A 582 -2.88 28.02 2.25
N LEU A 583 -2.91 27.32 3.39
CA LEU A 583 -4.16 26.93 4.05
C LEU A 583 -4.86 28.17 4.62
N GLY A 584 -6.08 28.43 4.17
CA GLY A 584 -6.88 29.60 4.58
C GLY A 584 -6.70 30.84 3.70
N GLU A 585 -5.85 30.82 2.67
CA GLU A 585 -5.95 31.81 1.60
C GLU A 585 -7.19 31.49 0.74
N ALA A 586 -8.11 32.46 0.61
CA ALA A 586 -9.26 32.31 -0.28
C ALA A 586 -8.75 32.14 -1.74
N PRO A 587 -9.36 31.23 -2.54
CA PRO A 587 -9.06 31.16 -3.97
C PRO A 587 -9.23 32.56 -4.59
N LYS A 588 -8.20 33.03 -5.30
CA LYS A 588 -8.30 34.29 -6.04
C LYS A 588 -9.35 34.08 -7.12
N GLU A 589 -10.48 34.77 -7.00
CA GLU A 589 -11.55 34.80 -8.01
C GLU A 589 -11.01 35.41 -9.31
N LYS A 590 -10.33 34.59 -10.11
CA LYS A 590 -10.47 34.64 -11.55
C LYS A 590 -11.80 33.97 -11.86
N GLU A 591 -12.59 34.60 -12.71
CA GLU A 591 -13.84 34.01 -13.20
C GLU A 591 -13.52 32.65 -13.84
N GLN A 592 -14.45 31.69 -13.73
CA GLN A 592 -14.38 30.45 -14.48
C GLN A 592 -14.70 30.69 -15.97
N GLU A 593 -13.86 31.49 -16.63
CA GLU A 593 -13.44 31.17 -18.00
C GLU A 593 -12.69 29.83 -17.93
N GLN A 594 -13.47 28.75 -17.87
CA GLN A 594 -13.07 27.47 -18.46
C GLN A 594 -12.48 27.75 -19.85
N VAL A 595 -11.55 26.92 -20.32
CA VAL A 595 -10.85 27.13 -21.60
C VAL A 595 -11.75 26.80 -22.81
N ILE A 596 -12.88 27.48 -22.91
CA ILE A 596 -13.80 27.57 -24.06
C ILE A 596 -13.14 28.43 -25.19
N ALA A 597 -11.89 28.85 -24.99
CA ALA A 597 -11.05 29.60 -25.93
C ALA A 597 -10.60 28.82 -27.20
N LYS A 598 -11.03 27.57 -27.40
CA LYS A 598 -10.88 26.85 -28.69
C LYS A 598 -12.21 26.49 -29.39
N LYS A 599 -13.40 26.74 -28.79
CA LYS A 599 -14.71 26.47 -29.43
C LYS A 599 -15.22 27.60 -30.35
N TYR A 600 -14.32 28.48 -30.82
CA TYR A 600 -14.68 29.65 -31.65
C TYR A 600 -13.75 29.97 -32.84
N LEU A 601 -12.77 29.11 -33.18
CA LEU A 601 -11.85 29.34 -34.32
C LEU A 601 -11.85 28.30 -35.44
N ILE A 602 -12.46 27.13 -35.26
CA ILE A 602 -12.59 26.13 -36.36
C ILE A 602 -13.79 26.44 -37.28
N ASN A 603 -14.84 27.11 -36.77
CA ASN A 603 -16.11 27.31 -37.49
C ASN A 603 -16.17 28.57 -38.41
N LYS A 604 -15.02 29.12 -38.82
CA LYS A 604 -14.90 30.21 -39.82
C LYS A 604 -13.62 30.06 -40.68
N GLY A 605 -13.46 28.89 -41.30
CA GLY A 605 -12.26 28.54 -42.08
C GLY A 605 -12.48 28.26 -43.58
N LEU A 606 -13.69 27.92 -44.04
CA LEU A 606 -13.98 27.55 -45.44
C LEU A 606 -15.23 28.25 -45.98
N ARG A 607 -15.19 28.66 -47.26
CA ARG A 607 -16.25 29.32 -48.02
C ARG A 607 -15.91 29.37 -49.52
#